data_AF-A0AA40CHX3-F1
#
_entry.id   AF-A0AA40CHX3-F1
#
_cell.length_a   1.000
_cell.length_b   1.000
_cell.length_c   1.000
_cell.angle_alpha   90.00
_cell.angle_beta   90.00
_cell.angle_gamma   90.00
#
_symmetry.space_group_name_H-M   'P 1'
#
loop_
_entity.id
_entity.type
_entity.pdbx_description
1 polymer ?
#
loop_
_entity_poly.entity_id
_entity_poly.type
_entity_poly.pdbx_seq_one_letter_code
_entity_poly.pdbx_strand_id
1 'polypeptide(L)'
;MAAPPPMPFTPEQLAQHDDRGPALVATSWTLTCFASVFLGLRVYCKIIGHRRLWWDDWILIAAWVALVIDAALATHMVVYYTYGRHTWDFHPPDLDGFVLTTAVRATLTVTAIAWTKTAFAITLLRLTDGWIKTTLKVIIVTMNIAFAATALIFWVQCTPIQKSWTPTMEGTCIGHFAAEFLGIFSGSYSALIDFFLALLPWKLLLGLQMKRKEKIGAAIAMSMGVLYVPHPSYLLFLSRRVCAVGRNN
;
A
#
# COMPACT_ATOMS: atom_id res chain seq x y z
N MET A 1 62.77 3.52 -9.10
CA MET A 1 61.35 3.18 -9.33
C MET A 1 60.53 3.99 -8.34
N ALA A 2 59.90 5.08 -8.80
CA ALA A 2 59.07 5.93 -7.96
C ALA A 2 57.77 5.19 -7.63
N ALA A 3 57.36 5.20 -6.36
CA ALA A 3 56.08 4.65 -5.94
C ALA A 3 54.93 5.39 -6.66
N PRO A 4 53.88 4.68 -7.10
CA PRO A 4 52.71 5.34 -7.69
C PRO A 4 52.08 6.31 -6.67
N PRO A 5 51.49 7.43 -7.14
CA PRO A 5 50.82 8.37 -6.25
C PRO A 5 49.69 7.67 -5.47
N PRO A 6 49.45 8.06 -4.20
CA PRO A 6 48.37 7.49 -3.42
C PRO A 6 47.04 7.75 -4.14
N MET A 7 46.30 6.68 -4.44
CA MET A 7 44.95 6.80 -4.96
C MET A 7 44.07 7.52 -3.93
N PRO A 8 43.20 8.47 -4.33
CA PRO A 8 42.40 9.27 -3.41
C PRO A 8 41.30 8.48 -2.68
N PHE A 9 41.08 7.20 -3.02
CA PHE A 9 40.00 6.37 -2.47
C PHE A 9 40.55 5.04 -1.93
N THR A 10 40.14 4.66 -0.71
CA THR A 10 40.46 3.36 -0.13
C THR A 10 39.61 2.26 -0.78
N PRO A 11 40.06 0.99 -0.83
CA PRO A 11 39.27 -0.13 -1.36
C PRO A 11 37.90 -0.29 -0.69
N GLU A 12 37.80 0.11 0.58
CA GLU A 12 36.57 0.13 1.38
C GLU A 12 35.52 1.13 0.84
N GLN A 13 35.95 2.28 0.32
CA GLN A 13 35.06 3.29 -0.29
C GLN A 13 34.56 2.88 -1.68
N LEU A 14 35.32 2.06 -2.40
CA LEU A 14 34.87 1.42 -3.66
C LEU A 14 33.94 0.23 -3.42
N ALA A 15 34.02 -0.42 -2.25
CA ALA A 15 33.24 -1.61 -1.92
C ALA A 15 31.84 -1.28 -1.36
N GLN A 16 31.64 -0.10 -0.78
CA GLN A 16 30.36 0.27 -0.16
C GLN A 16 29.45 1.07 -1.11
N HIS A 17 29.15 0.51 -2.28
CA HIS A 17 27.93 0.92 -2.99
C HIS A 17 26.73 0.36 -2.24
N ASP A 18 26.16 1.18 -1.36
CA ASP A 18 24.97 0.87 -0.56
C ASP A 18 23.76 0.73 -1.51
N ASP A 19 23.62 -0.43 -2.17
CA ASP A 19 22.54 -0.73 -3.10
C ASP A 19 21.30 -1.20 -2.34
N ARG A 20 20.30 -0.32 -2.29
CA ARG A 20 19.01 -0.55 -1.60
C ARG A 20 17.95 -1.15 -2.51
N GLY A 21 18.25 -1.36 -3.79
CA GLY A 21 17.34 -1.96 -4.76
C GLY A 21 16.84 -3.34 -4.31
N PRO A 22 17.74 -4.29 -3.96
CA PRO A 22 17.35 -5.61 -3.48
C PRO A 22 16.47 -5.56 -2.23
N ALA A 23 16.76 -4.66 -1.30
CA ALA A 23 15.97 -4.48 -0.08
C ALA A 23 14.56 -3.96 -0.36
N LEU A 24 14.41 -3.06 -1.35
CA LEU A 24 13.11 -2.55 -1.79
C LEU A 24 12.27 -3.68 -2.41
N VAL A 25 12.85 -4.47 -3.32
CA VAL A 25 12.16 -5.60 -3.96
C VAL A 25 11.78 -6.66 -2.93
N ALA A 26 12.69 -7.00 -2.02
CA ALA A 26 12.40 -7.96 -0.95
C ALA A 26 11.24 -7.50 -0.06
N THR A 27 11.21 -6.21 0.30
CA THR A 27 10.13 -5.64 1.12
C THR A 27 8.80 -5.64 0.35
N SER A 28 8.80 -5.25 -0.92
CA SER A 28 7.58 -5.26 -1.75
C SER A 28 6.99 -6.67 -1.89
N TRP A 29 7.81 -7.67 -2.19
CA TRP A 29 7.33 -9.05 -2.36
C TRP A 29 6.87 -9.68 -1.04
N THR A 30 7.59 -9.45 0.07
CA THR A 30 7.19 -9.98 1.38
C THR A 30 5.84 -9.44 1.83
N LEU A 31 5.62 -8.13 1.69
CA LEU A 31 4.32 -7.49 1.99
C LEU A 31 3.21 -8.00 1.05
N THR A 32 3.50 -8.18 -0.24
CA THR A 32 2.54 -8.72 -1.22
C THR A 32 2.15 -10.15 -0.91
N CYS A 33 3.10 -11.01 -0.54
CA CYS A 33 2.85 -12.37 -0.09
C CYS A 33 1.98 -12.37 1.18
N PHE A 34 2.27 -11.51 2.14
CA PHE A 34 1.45 -11.38 3.35
C PHE A 34 0.02 -10.98 3.00
N ALA A 35 -0.16 -9.95 2.19
CA ALA A 35 -1.47 -9.52 1.71
C ALA A 35 -2.23 -10.65 0.99
N SER A 36 -1.54 -11.46 0.19
CA SER A 36 -2.14 -12.62 -0.51
C SER A 36 -2.69 -13.68 0.46
N VAL A 37 -1.98 -13.94 1.57
CA VAL A 37 -2.43 -14.90 2.59
C VAL A 37 -3.70 -14.40 3.28
N PHE A 38 -3.75 -13.12 3.66
CA PHE A 38 -4.95 -12.54 4.29
C PHE A 38 -6.15 -12.51 3.35
N LEU A 39 -5.93 -12.13 2.08
CA LEU A 39 -6.98 -12.15 1.06
C LEU A 39 -7.48 -13.57 0.81
N GLY A 40 -6.56 -14.53 0.67
CA GLY A 40 -6.88 -15.95 0.49
C GLY A 40 -7.69 -16.49 1.67
N LEU A 41 -7.31 -16.17 2.90
CA LEU A 41 -8.06 -16.56 4.10
C LEU A 41 -9.47 -15.93 4.13
N ARG A 42 -9.60 -14.65 3.75
CA ARG A 42 -10.88 -13.95 3.67
C ARG A 42 -11.82 -14.60 2.66
N VAL A 43 -11.32 -14.92 1.46
CA VAL A 43 -12.08 -15.61 0.41
C VAL A 43 -12.45 -17.03 0.84
N TYR A 44 -11.50 -17.79 1.39
CA TYR A 44 -11.73 -19.14 1.90
C TYR A 44 -12.82 -19.18 2.97
N CYS A 45 -12.79 -18.28 3.95
CA CYS A 45 -13.83 -18.21 4.98
C CYS A 45 -15.22 -17.90 4.40
N LYS A 46 -15.31 -17.07 3.35
CA LYS A 46 -16.59 -16.79 2.68
C LYS A 46 -17.13 -17.99 1.91
N ILE A 47 -16.26 -18.73 1.21
CA ILE A 47 -16.63 -19.93 0.46
C ILE A 47 -17.16 -21.00 1.43
N ILE A 48 -16.45 -21.30 2.52
CA ILE A 48 -16.90 -22.25 3.55
C ILE A 48 -18.17 -21.80 4.27
N GLY A 49 -18.33 -20.49 4.45
CA GLY A 49 -19.54 -19.91 5.03
C GLY A 49 -20.76 -19.92 4.10
N HIS A 50 -20.66 -20.44 2.87
CA HIS A 50 -21.67 -20.34 1.81
C HIS A 50 -22.16 -18.90 1.57
N ARG A 51 -21.32 -17.89 1.84
CA ARG A 51 -21.65 -16.48 1.63
C ARG A 51 -21.24 -16.09 0.22
N ARG A 52 -22.14 -15.47 -0.54
CA ARG A 52 -21.83 -14.95 -1.90
C ARG A 52 -20.71 -13.91 -1.82
N LEU A 53 -19.80 -13.93 -2.80
CA LEU A 53 -18.83 -12.87 -3.02
C LEU A 53 -19.57 -11.60 -3.40
N TRP A 54 -19.29 -10.51 -2.69
CA TRP A 54 -19.91 -9.21 -2.97
C TRP A 54 -18.96 -8.34 -3.79
N TRP A 55 -19.49 -7.28 -4.38
CA TRP A 55 -18.71 -6.25 -5.10
C TRP A 55 -17.49 -5.75 -4.31
N ASP A 56 -17.60 -5.68 -2.99
CA ASP A 56 -16.52 -5.40 -2.05
C ASP A 56 -15.28 -6.30 -2.24
N ASP A 57 -15.50 -7.61 -2.37
CA ASP A 57 -14.41 -8.58 -2.48
C ASP A 57 -13.73 -8.48 -3.85
N TRP A 58 -14.48 -8.16 -4.90
CA TRP A 58 -13.94 -7.92 -6.23
C TRP A 58 -13.05 -6.67 -6.27
N ILE A 59 -13.45 -5.59 -5.59
CA ILE A 59 -12.62 -4.38 -5.45
C ILE A 59 -11.33 -4.70 -4.70
N LEU A 60 -11.41 -5.51 -3.64
CA LEU A 60 -10.23 -5.92 -2.88
C LEU A 60 -9.29 -6.83 -3.68
N ILE A 61 -9.83 -7.75 -4.49
CA ILE A 61 -9.03 -8.59 -5.41
C ILE A 61 -8.36 -7.71 -6.47
N ALA A 62 -9.07 -6.74 -7.04
CA ALA A 62 -8.49 -5.78 -7.99
C ALA A 62 -7.36 -4.95 -7.37
N ALA A 63 -7.51 -4.52 -6.11
CA ALA A 63 -6.46 -3.85 -5.35
C ALA A 63 -5.22 -4.72 -5.17
N TRP A 64 -5.40 -6.00 -4.86
CA TRP A 64 -4.30 -6.95 -4.75
C TRP A 64 -3.58 -7.18 -6.09
N VAL A 65 -4.33 -7.28 -7.19
CA VAL A 65 -3.73 -7.38 -8.54
C VAL A 65 -2.91 -6.13 -8.86
N ALA A 66 -3.41 -4.93 -8.55
CA ALA A 66 -2.66 -3.69 -8.73
C ALA A 66 -1.37 -3.68 -7.90
N LEU A 67 -1.40 -4.21 -6.67
CA LEU A 67 -0.22 -4.34 -5.81
C LEU A 67 0.82 -5.31 -6.39
N VAL A 68 0.38 -6.44 -6.97
CA VAL A 68 1.27 -7.41 -7.64
C VAL A 68 1.93 -6.78 -8.87
N ILE A 69 1.17 -6.04 -9.68
CA ILE A 69 1.70 -5.31 -10.84
C ILE A 69 2.72 -4.27 -10.37
N ASP A 70 2.42 -3.53 -9.31
CA ASP A 70 3.38 -2.61 -8.71
C ASP A 70 4.66 -3.37 -8.30
N ALA A 71 4.60 -4.43 -7.49
CA ALA A 71 5.78 -5.19 -7.07
C ALA A 71 6.62 -5.72 -8.26
N ALA A 72 5.97 -6.14 -9.35
CA ALA A 72 6.64 -6.53 -10.58
C ALA A 72 7.37 -5.35 -11.25
N LEU A 73 6.73 -4.18 -11.34
CA LEU A 73 7.36 -2.96 -11.85
C LEU A 73 8.52 -2.47 -10.98
N ALA A 74 8.46 -2.66 -9.65
CA ALA A 74 9.61 -2.37 -8.76
C ALA A 74 10.80 -3.25 -9.11
N THR A 75 10.54 -4.55 -9.31
CA THR A 75 11.58 -5.51 -9.70
C THR A 75 12.20 -5.12 -11.05
N HIS A 76 11.36 -4.74 -12.02
CA HIS A 76 11.82 -4.22 -13.32
C HIS A 76 12.70 -2.97 -13.14
N MET A 77 12.30 -2.02 -12.30
CA MET A 77 13.11 -0.81 -12.06
C MET A 77 14.47 -1.08 -11.47
N VAL A 78 14.55 -1.98 -10.49
CA VAL A 78 15.81 -2.32 -9.83
C VAL A 78 16.75 -3.04 -10.80
N VAL A 79 16.23 -3.96 -11.61
CA VAL A 79 17.04 -4.75 -12.55
C VAL A 79 17.49 -3.94 -13.77
N TYR A 80 16.57 -3.19 -14.40
CA TYR A 80 16.86 -2.50 -15.67
C TYR A 80 17.42 -1.09 -15.49
N TYR A 81 16.93 -0.32 -14.51
CA TYR A 81 17.36 1.06 -14.30
C TYR A 81 18.36 1.20 -13.16
N THR A 82 18.80 0.10 -12.53
CA THR A 82 19.67 0.10 -11.34
C THR A 82 19.13 0.99 -10.22
N TYR A 83 17.80 1.00 -10.08
CA TYR A 83 17.12 1.79 -9.06
C TYR A 83 17.46 1.29 -7.65
N GLY A 84 17.81 2.22 -6.75
CA GLY A 84 18.22 1.91 -5.38
C GLY A 84 19.71 2.14 -5.08
N ARG A 85 20.52 2.47 -6.09
CA ARG A 85 21.88 3.00 -5.92
C ARG A 85 21.86 4.49 -5.60
N HIS A 86 22.98 5.00 -5.09
CA HIS A 86 23.10 6.42 -4.85
C HIS A 86 22.99 7.25 -6.14
N THR A 87 22.56 8.51 -6.00
CA THR A 87 22.30 9.44 -7.11
C THR A 87 23.47 9.68 -8.05
N TRP A 88 24.72 9.48 -7.60
CA TRP A 88 25.94 9.64 -8.41
C TRP A 88 26.18 8.45 -9.36
N ASP A 89 25.61 7.29 -9.03
CA ASP A 89 25.66 6.05 -9.81
C ASP A 89 24.42 5.82 -10.67
N PHE A 90 23.45 6.73 -10.58
CA PHE A 90 22.16 6.60 -11.22
C PHE A 90 22.19 7.18 -12.64
N HIS A 91 22.55 6.34 -13.62
CA HIS A 91 22.47 6.65 -15.05
C HIS A 91 21.49 5.69 -15.73
N PRO A 92 20.18 6.01 -15.76
CA PRO A 92 19.23 5.17 -16.46
C PRO A 92 19.50 5.22 -17.98
N PRO A 93 19.51 4.08 -18.69
CA PRO A 93 19.66 4.05 -20.14
C PRO A 93 18.50 4.74 -20.87
N ASP A 94 17.32 4.78 -20.25
CA ASP A 94 16.14 5.49 -20.72
C ASP A 94 15.50 6.25 -19.55
N LEU A 95 15.73 7.56 -19.52
CA LEU A 95 15.20 8.45 -18.46
C LEU A 95 13.69 8.62 -18.58
N ASP A 96 13.17 8.71 -19.80
CA ASP A 96 11.73 8.93 -20.05
C ASP A 96 10.93 7.68 -19.65
N GLY A 97 11.43 6.50 -20.02
CA GLY A 97 10.88 5.21 -19.59
C GLY A 97 10.92 5.03 -18.07
N PHE A 98 11.99 5.47 -17.41
CA PHE A 98 12.09 5.44 -15.94
C PHE A 98 11.04 6.34 -15.27
N VAL A 99 10.89 7.59 -15.70
CA VAL A 99 9.93 8.54 -15.13
C VAL A 99 8.50 8.06 -15.35
N LEU A 100 8.19 7.56 -16.56
CA LEU A 100 6.87 6.99 -16.86
C LEU A 100 6.56 5.78 -15.98
N THR A 101 7.51 4.85 -15.81
CA THR A 101 7.32 3.68 -14.94
C THR A 101 7.08 4.11 -13.50
N THR A 102 7.75 5.18 -13.04
CA THR A 102 7.56 5.76 -11.70
C THR A 102 6.18 6.36 -11.53
N ALA A 103 5.70 7.09 -12.54
CA ALA A 103 4.35 7.64 -12.57
C ALA A 103 3.26 6.55 -12.50
N VAL A 104 3.44 5.48 -13.27
CA VAL A 104 2.53 4.33 -13.27
C VAL A 104 2.54 3.63 -11.91
N ARG A 105 3.70 3.38 -11.31
CA ARG A 105 3.80 2.81 -9.95
C ARG A 105 3.12 3.67 -8.90
N ALA A 106 3.34 4.98 -8.93
CA ALA A 106 2.71 5.91 -7.97
C ALA A 106 1.18 5.84 -8.05
N THR A 107 0.63 5.81 -9.27
CA THR A 107 -0.83 5.73 -9.46
C THR A 107 -1.41 4.36 -9.09
N LEU A 108 -0.72 3.26 -9.41
CA LEU A 108 -1.08 1.91 -8.96
C LEU A 108 -1.08 1.80 -7.43
N THR A 109 -0.08 2.38 -6.77
CA THR A 109 0.01 2.37 -5.30
C THR A 109 -1.13 3.16 -4.67
N VAL A 110 -1.41 4.37 -5.16
CA VAL A 110 -2.50 5.21 -4.64
C VAL A 110 -3.87 4.55 -4.86
N THR A 111 -4.10 3.96 -6.03
CA THR A 111 -5.36 3.26 -6.34
C THR A 111 -5.53 1.98 -5.50
N ALA A 112 -4.47 1.20 -5.30
CA ALA A 112 -4.49 0.01 -4.43
C ALA A 112 -4.81 0.39 -2.98
N ILE A 113 -4.22 1.47 -2.46
CA ILE A 113 -4.51 1.98 -1.11
C ILE A 113 -5.97 2.42 -1.01
N ALA A 114 -6.46 3.20 -2.00
CA ALA A 114 -7.83 3.67 -2.02
C ALA A 114 -8.82 2.49 -2.04
N TRP A 115 -8.64 1.51 -2.93
CA TRP A 115 -9.51 0.34 -3.05
C TRP A 115 -9.48 -0.57 -1.83
N THR A 116 -8.32 -0.75 -1.19
CA THR A 116 -8.23 -1.54 0.05
C THR A 116 -9.02 -0.88 1.17
N LYS A 117 -8.87 0.45 1.33
CA LYS A 117 -9.61 1.22 2.34
C LYS A 117 -11.11 1.25 2.07
N THR A 118 -11.52 1.39 0.81
CA THR A 118 -12.96 1.37 0.47
C THR A 118 -13.58 0.02 0.73
N ALA A 119 -12.92 -1.08 0.37
CA ALA A 119 -13.43 -2.42 0.66
C ALA A 119 -13.56 -2.65 2.18
N PHE A 120 -12.56 -2.23 2.96
CA PHE A 120 -12.67 -2.31 4.42
C PHE A 120 -13.81 -1.46 4.98
N ALA A 121 -13.94 -0.21 4.52
CA ALA A 121 -14.98 0.69 4.98
C ALA A 121 -16.39 0.24 4.57
N ILE A 122 -16.58 -0.32 3.37
CA ILE A 122 -17.85 -0.91 2.92
C ILE A 122 -18.21 -2.14 3.77
N THR A 123 -17.22 -2.98 4.10
CA THR A 123 -17.42 -4.11 5.03
C THR A 123 -17.95 -3.63 6.38
N LEU A 124 -17.33 -2.58 6.92
CA LEU A 124 -17.72 -1.99 8.20
C LEU A 124 -19.09 -1.31 8.15
N LEU A 125 -19.41 -0.64 7.05
CA LEU A 125 -20.68 0.03 6.81
C LEU A 125 -21.88 -0.93 6.84
N ARG A 126 -21.66 -2.21 6.55
CA ARG A 126 -22.69 -3.27 6.67
C ARG A 126 -22.91 -3.74 8.10
N LEU A 127 -21.93 -3.56 8.97
CA LEU A 127 -21.98 -4.00 10.36
C LEU A 127 -22.46 -2.88 11.31
N THR A 128 -22.30 -1.63 10.89
CA THR A 128 -22.70 -0.44 11.66
C THR A 128 -24.02 0.15 11.17
N ASP A 129 -24.86 0.60 12.10
CA ASP A 129 -26.06 1.38 11.80
C ASP A 129 -26.06 2.74 12.52
N GLY A 130 -27.00 3.61 12.14
CA GLY A 130 -27.17 4.96 12.70
C GLY A 130 -26.15 5.98 12.17
N TRP A 131 -25.81 6.97 13.00
CA TRP A 131 -24.94 8.10 12.64
C TRP A 131 -23.55 7.66 12.14
N ILE A 132 -23.01 6.56 12.67
CA ILE A 132 -21.71 6.00 12.27
C ILE A 132 -21.70 5.62 10.79
N LYS A 133 -22.81 5.09 10.28
CA LYS A 133 -22.98 4.70 8.88
C LYS A 133 -22.91 5.92 7.94
N THR A 134 -23.54 7.02 8.35
CA THR A 134 -23.50 8.29 7.59
C THR A 134 -22.09 8.86 7.58
N THR A 135 -21.41 8.89 8.73
CA THR A 135 -20.01 9.32 8.81
C THR A 135 -19.09 8.47 7.92
N LEU A 136 -19.26 7.14 7.92
CA LEU A 136 -18.49 6.25 7.05
C LEU A 136 -18.72 6.52 5.56
N LYS A 137 -19.97 6.76 5.14
CA LYS A 137 -20.26 7.13 3.74
C LYS A 137 -19.55 8.41 3.34
N VAL A 138 -19.60 9.44 4.20
CA VAL A 138 -18.92 10.71 3.95
C VAL A 138 -17.41 10.48 3.82
N ILE A 139 -16.79 9.76 4.76
CA ILE A 139 -15.36 9.43 4.73
C ILE A 139 -14.97 8.71 3.43
N ILE A 140 -15.75 7.70 3.02
CA ILE A 140 -15.49 6.95 1.79
C ILE A 140 -15.51 7.89 0.59
N VAL A 141 -16.56 8.72 0.47
CA VAL A 141 -16.71 9.63 -0.68
C VAL A 141 -15.59 10.66 -0.70
N THR A 142 -15.29 11.32 0.42
CA THR A 142 -14.23 12.34 0.50
C THR A 142 -12.86 11.74 0.21
N MET A 143 -12.59 10.52 0.68
CA MET A 143 -11.32 9.83 0.45
C MET A 143 -11.12 9.43 -1.01
N ASN A 144 -12.14 8.87 -1.67
CA ASN A 144 -12.03 8.55 -3.10
C ASN A 144 -11.83 9.79 -3.95
N ILE A 145 -12.55 10.87 -3.64
CA ILE A 145 -12.38 12.15 -4.35
C ILE A 145 -10.97 12.69 -4.14
N ALA A 146 -10.45 12.69 -2.92
CA ALA A 146 -9.10 13.17 -2.62
C ALA A 146 -8.03 12.35 -3.35
N PHE A 147 -8.11 11.03 -3.34
CA PHE A 147 -7.14 10.17 -4.06
C PHE A 147 -7.26 10.29 -5.57
N ALA A 148 -8.48 10.36 -6.12
CA ALA A 148 -8.68 10.58 -7.54
C ALA A 148 -8.12 11.94 -7.99
N ALA A 149 -8.33 12.99 -7.20
CA ALA A 149 -7.75 14.31 -7.46
C ALA A 149 -6.22 14.27 -7.38
N THR A 150 -5.64 13.62 -6.36
CA THR A 150 -4.18 13.51 -6.23
C THR A 150 -3.57 12.76 -7.40
N ALA A 151 -4.19 11.65 -7.82
CA ALA A 151 -3.75 10.86 -8.97
C ALA A 151 -3.85 11.65 -10.28
N LEU A 152 -4.92 12.44 -10.47
CA LEU A 152 -5.09 13.27 -11.65
C LEU A 152 -4.07 14.43 -11.69
N ILE A 153 -3.87 15.12 -10.57
CA ILE A 153 -2.91 16.22 -10.47
C ILE A 153 -1.51 15.73 -10.83
N PHE A 154 -1.13 14.52 -10.41
CA PHE A 154 0.17 13.93 -10.75
C PHE A 154 0.41 13.86 -12.27
N TRP A 155 -0.62 13.57 -13.07
CA TRP A 155 -0.50 13.54 -14.54
C TRP A 155 -0.58 14.92 -15.18
N VAL A 156 -1.35 15.84 -14.60
CA VAL A 156 -1.63 17.18 -15.17
C VAL A 156 -0.73 18.27 -14.58
N GLN A 157 0.26 17.91 -13.77
CA GLN A 157 1.15 18.86 -13.09
C GLN A 157 2.09 19.67 -13.99
N CYS A 158 2.18 19.34 -15.28
CA CYS A 158 3.04 20.04 -16.24
C CYS A 158 2.27 20.50 -17.47
N THR A 159 2.67 21.65 -18.00
CA THR A 159 2.25 22.21 -19.29
C THR A 159 3.47 22.32 -20.21
N PRO A 160 3.57 21.50 -21.27
CA PRO A 160 2.64 20.45 -21.72
C PRO A 160 2.66 19.19 -20.83
N ILE A 161 1.57 18.41 -20.83
CA ILE A 161 1.40 17.19 -20.01
C ILE A 161 2.53 16.18 -20.28
N GLN A 162 3.04 16.15 -21.53
CA GLN A 162 4.15 15.28 -21.95
C GLN A 162 5.43 15.49 -21.15
N LYS A 163 5.64 16.69 -20.61
CA LYS A 163 6.78 17.01 -19.74
C LYS A 163 6.76 16.22 -18.43
N SER A 164 5.61 15.71 -17.99
CA SER A 164 5.52 14.89 -16.77
C SER A 164 6.30 13.56 -16.90
N TRP A 165 6.41 13.00 -18.12
CA TRP A 165 7.19 11.79 -18.39
C TRP A 165 8.42 12.01 -19.28
N THR A 166 8.56 13.19 -19.89
CA THR A 166 9.71 13.58 -20.72
C THR A 166 10.40 14.81 -20.10
N PRO A 167 11.25 14.63 -19.08
CA PRO A 167 11.83 15.74 -18.33
C PRO A 167 12.74 16.67 -19.17
N THR A 168 13.26 16.18 -20.30
CA THR A 168 14.11 16.93 -21.24
C THR A 168 13.33 17.94 -22.10
N MET A 169 12.00 17.89 -22.10
CA MET A 169 11.15 18.78 -22.88
C MET A 169 11.01 20.17 -22.24
N GLU A 170 10.97 21.22 -23.07
CA GLU A 170 10.64 22.57 -22.63
C GLU A 170 9.19 22.66 -22.12
N GLY A 171 8.98 23.44 -21.06
CA GLY A 171 7.66 23.59 -20.44
C GLY A 171 7.74 24.02 -18.99
N THR A 172 6.60 24.33 -18.40
CA THR A 172 6.47 24.75 -17.00
C THR A 172 5.71 23.67 -16.22
N CYS A 173 6.17 23.37 -15.02
CA CYS A 173 5.47 22.47 -14.10
C CYS A 173 5.06 23.25 -12.84
N ILE A 174 4.06 22.72 -12.13
CA ILE A 174 3.72 23.20 -10.79
C ILE A 174 4.99 23.15 -9.94
N GLY A 175 5.27 24.22 -9.19
CA GLY A 175 6.49 24.32 -8.40
C GLY A 175 6.64 23.15 -7.43
N HIS A 176 7.87 22.65 -7.26
CA HIS A 176 8.19 21.49 -6.41
C HIS A 176 7.54 21.58 -5.02
N PHE A 177 7.54 22.77 -4.42
CA PHE A 177 6.93 23.02 -3.12
C PHE A 177 5.42 22.71 -3.08
N ALA A 178 4.68 23.05 -4.14
CA ALA A 178 3.24 22.80 -4.19
C ALA A 178 2.93 21.31 -4.41
N ALA A 179 3.72 20.61 -5.21
CA ALA A 179 3.59 19.16 -5.39
C ALA A 179 3.90 18.41 -4.07
N GLU A 180 4.94 18.81 -3.36
CA GLU A 180 5.32 18.25 -2.06
C GLU A 180 4.23 18.49 -1.00
N PHE A 181 3.70 19.71 -0.92
CA PHE A 181 2.63 20.05 0.01
C PHE A 181 1.36 19.20 -0.24
N LEU A 182 0.98 19.01 -1.51
CA LEU A 182 -0.15 18.14 -1.87
C LEU A 182 0.09 16.68 -1.49
N GLY A 183 1.32 16.19 -1.66
CA GLY A 183 1.72 14.84 -1.24
C GLY A 183 1.60 14.65 0.27
N ILE A 184 2.13 15.60 1.06
CA ILE A 184 2.06 15.59 2.53
C ILE A 184 0.59 15.67 3.00
N PHE A 185 -0.21 16.52 2.38
CA PHE A 185 -1.64 16.64 2.69
C PHE A 185 -2.40 15.34 2.41
N SER A 186 -2.18 14.74 1.23
CA SER A 186 -2.82 13.47 0.87
C SER A 186 -2.40 12.32 1.79
N GLY A 187 -1.11 12.26 2.14
CA GLY A 187 -0.57 11.27 3.07
C GLY A 187 -1.11 11.42 4.50
N SER A 188 -1.14 12.63 5.04
CA SER A 188 -1.69 12.91 6.38
C SER A 188 -3.20 12.64 6.44
N TYR A 189 -3.95 13.03 5.40
CA TYR A 189 -5.37 12.70 5.30
C TYR A 189 -5.60 11.18 5.25
N SER A 190 -4.82 10.46 4.46
CA SER A 190 -4.85 9.00 4.40
C SER A 190 -4.63 8.36 5.78
N ALA A 191 -3.62 8.83 6.52
CA ALA A 191 -3.31 8.34 7.87
C ALA A 191 -4.45 8.62 8.87
N LEU A 192 -5.06 9.81 8.81
CA LEU A 192 -6.24 10.13 9.63
C LEU A 192 -7.39 9.13 9.39
N ILE A 193 -7.64 8.77 8.13
CA ILE A 193 -8.67 7.76 7.82
C ILE A 193 -8.31 6.39 8.40
N ASP A 194 -7.03 6.00 8.40
CA ASP A 194 -6.61 4.74 9.04
C ASP A 194 -6.89 4.73 10.53
N PHE A 195 -6.64 5.84 11.23
CA PHE A 195 -7.01 5.98 12.64
C PHE A 195 -8.53 5.84 12.86
N PHE A 196 -9.34 6.49 12.03
CA PHE A 196 -10.81 6.35 12.12
C PHE A 196 -11.25 4.90 11.87
N LEU A 197 -10.73 4.25 10.82
CA LEU A 197 -11.06 2.87 10.48
C LEU A 197 -10.60 1.87 11.55
N ALA A 198 -9.48 2.12 12.22
CA ALA A 198 -9.00 1.30 13.33
C ALA A 198 -9.82 1.47 14.62
N LEU A 199 -10.28 2.70 14.92
CA LEU A 199 -11.06 2.98 16.14
C LEU A 199 -12.52 2.50 16.06
N LEU A 200 -13.11 2.47 14.87
CA LEU A 200 -14.50 2.09 14.70
C LEU A 200 -14.85 0.66 15.16
N PRO A 201 -14.12 -0.40 14.79
CA PRO A 201 -14.42 -1.74 15.29
C PRO A 201 -14.22 -1.84 16.80
N TRP A 202 -13.29 -1.08 17.38
CA TRP A 202 -13.12 -0.99 18.84
C TRP A 202 -14.37 -0.43 19.52
N LYS A 203 -14.93 0.66 18.99
CA LYS A 203 -16.16 1.26 19.49
C LYS A 203 -17.36 0.30 19.36
N LEU A 204 -17.45 -0.42 18.24
CA LEU A 204 -18.50 -1.42 18.02
C LEU A 204 -18.39 -2.60 19.01
N LEU A 205 -17.17 -3.09 19.26
CA LEU A 205 -16.87 -4.16 20.23
C LEU A 205 -17.06 -3.75 21.70
N LEU A 206 -17.08 -2.45 22.00
CA LEU A 206 -17.44 -1.94 23.34
C LEU A 206 -18.96 -1.94 23.56
N GLY A 207 -19.75 -1.73 22.51
CA GLY A 207 -21.21 -1.73 22.59
C GLY A 207 -21.86 -3.12 22.54
N LEU A 208 -21.18 -4.11 21.96
CA LEU A 208 -21.73 -5.45 21.79
C LEU A 208 -21.39 -6.36 22.98
N GLN A 209 -22.41 -6.98 23.59
CA GLN A 209 -22.30 -7.95 24.70
C GLN A 209 -21.69 -9.29 24.24
N MET A 210 -20.48 -9.26 23.65
CA MET A 210 -19.75 -10.46 23.25
C MET A 210 -18.89 -11.01 24.38
N LYS A 211 -18.67 -12.33 24.39
CA LYS A 211 -17.84 -13.00 25.39
C LYS A 211 -16.41 -12.46 25.30
N ARG A 212 -15.79 -12.12 26.44
CA ARG A 212 -14.44 -11.51 26.51
C ARG A 212 -13.38 -12.22 25.66
N LYS A 213 -13.53 -13.54 25.43
CA LYS A 213 -12.64 -14.36 24.59
C LYS A 213 -12.68 -14.00 23.10
N GLU A 214 -13.84 -13.60 22.54
CA GLU A 214 -13.96 -13.15 21.14
C GLU A 214 -13.44 -11.73 20.95
N LYS A 215 -13.67 -10.87 21.94
CA LYS A 215 -13.13 -9.50 21.98
C LYS A 215 -11.60 -9.47 22.00
N ILE A 216 -11.00 -10.36 22.79
CA ILE A 216 -9.55 -10.54 22.83
C ILE A 216 -9.05 -11.12 21.50
N GLY A 217 -9.77 -12.07 20.88
CA GLY A 217 -9.42 -12.60 19.56
C GLY A 217 -9.42 -11.56 18.45
N ALA A 218 -10.40 -10.66 18.42
CA ALA A 218 -10.45 -9.55 17.47
C ALA A 218 -9.34 -8.50 17.73
N ALA A 219 -9.08 -8.19 19.00
CA ALA A 219 -7.99 -7.29 19.39
C ALA A 219 -6.62 -7.86 18.99
N ILE A 220 -6.37 -9.14 19.28
CA ILE A 220 -5.15 -9.85 18.87
C ILE A 220 -5.04 -9.92 17.35
N ALA A 221 -6.13 -10.15 16.60
CA ALA A 221 -6.09 -10.14 15.14
C ALA A 221 -5.73 -8.75 14.57
N MET A 222 -6.20 -7.67 15.19
CA MET A 222 -5.82 -6.30 14.82
C MET A 222 -4.37 -5.97 15.22
N SER A 223 -3.88 -6.52 16.33
CA SER A 223 -2.50 -6.31 16.81
C SER A 223 -1.46 -7.26 16.17
N MET A 224 -1.87 -8.42 15.66
CA MET A 224 -1.02 -9.41 14.99
C MET A 224 -0.46 -8.92 13.64
N GLY A 225 -0.93 -7.78 13.11
CA GLY A 225 -0.25 -7.09 12.02
C GLY A 225 1.16 -6.59 12.41
N VAL A 226 1.49 -6.52 13.70
CA VAL A 226 2.75 -5.94 14.22
C VAL A 226 3.79 -6.99 14.63
N LEU A 227 3.41 -8.23 14.93
CA LEU A 227 4.32 -9.25 15.47
C LEU A 227 4.24 -10.55 14.66
N TYR A 228 5.25 -10.78 13.80
CA TYR A 228 5.36 -11.93 12.92
C TYR A 228 6.14 -13.08 13.58
N VAL A 229 5.47 -14.22 13.80
CA VAL A 229 6.09 -15.56 13.88
C VAL A 229 5.17 -16.56 13.16
N PRO A 230 5.63 -17.21 12.07
CA PRO A 230 4.79 -18.14 11.31
C PRO A 230 4.86 -19.52 11.96
N HIS A 231 3.80 -19.95 12.65
CA HIS A 231 3.59 -21.36 12.97
C HIS A 231 2.33 -21.88 12.25
N PRO A 232 2.43 -22.89 11.37
CA PRO A 232 1.34 -23.34 10.50
C PRO A 232 0.12 -23.89 11.26
N SER A 233 0.33 -24.41 12.48
CA SER A 233 -0.73 -24.88 13.37
C SER A 233 -1.60 -23.76 13.95
N TYR A 234 -1.06 -22.54 14.14
CA TYR A 234 -1.82 -21.39 14.65
C TYR A 234 -2.74 -20.79 13.60
N LEU A 235 -2.33 -20.76 12.33
CA LEU A 235 -3.14 -20.27 11.20
C LEU A 235 -4.43 -21.07 11.02
N LEU A 236 -4.37 -22.40 11.12
CA LEU A 236 -5.54 -23.27 11.06
C LEU A 236 -6.47 -23.09 12.27
N PHE A 237 -5.92 -22.86 13.44
CA PHE A 237 -6.70 -22.64 14.65
C PHE A 237 -7.39 -21.26 14.66
N LEU A 238 -6.70 -20.23 14.17
CA LEU A 238 -7.23 -18.88 14.00
C LEU A 238 -8.31 -18.86 12.90
N SER A 239 -8.05 -19.51 11.77
CA SER A 239 -9.00 -19.72 10.66
C SER A 239 -10.33 -20.30 11.17
N ARG A 240 -10.28 -21.41 11.91
CA ARG A 240 -11.50 -22.07 12.44
C ARG A 240 -12.25 -21.18 13.43
N ARG A 241 -11.56 -20.43 14.28
CA ARG A 241 -12.23 -19.56 15.28
C ARG A 241 -12.79 -18.28 14.66
N VAL A 242 -12.06 -17.62 13.77
CA VAL A 242 -12.53 -16.41 13.07
C VAL A 242 -13.75 -16.71 12.20
N CYS A 243 -13.74 -17.84 11.48
CA CYS A 243 -14.90 -18.31 10.72
C CYS A 243 -16.09 -18.71 11.63
N ALA A 244 -15.84 -19.24 12.84
CA ALA A 244 -16.91 -19.63 13.77
C ALA A 244 -17.63 -18.42 14.39
N VAL A 245 -16.91 -17.34 14.69
CA VAL A 245 -17.52 -16.07 15.18
C VAL A 245 -18.45 -15.45 14.12
N GLY A 246 -18.10 -15.57 12.84
CA GLY A 246 -18.93 -15.09 11.72
C GLY A 246 -20.19 -15.93 11.43
N ARG A 247 -20.38 -17.08 12.08
CA ARG A 247 -21.54 -17.97 11.87
C ARG A 247 -22.71 -17.69 12.81
N ASN A 248 -22.47 -16.97 13.90
CA ASN A 248 -23.45 -16.75 14.97
C ASN A 248 -24.14 -15.37 14.95
N ASN A 249 -24.03 -14.64 13.84
CA ASN A 249 -24.73 -13.39 13.55
C ASN A 249 -25.14 -13.37 12.08
#